data_AF-A0A2D5UHU7-F1
#
_entry.id   AF-A0A2D5UHU7-F1
#
_cell.length_a   1.000
_cell.length_b   1.000
_cell.length_c   1.000
_cell.angle_alpha   90.00
_cell.angle_beta   90.00
_cell.angle_gamma   90.00
#
_symmetry.space_group_name_H-M   'P 1'
#
loop_
_entity.id
_entity.type
_entity.pdbx_description
1 polymer ?
#
loop_
_entity_poly.entity_id
_entity_poly.type
_entity_poly.pdbx_seq_one_letter_code
_entity_poly.pdbx_strand_id
1 'polypeptide(L)'
;MKTLKTLILIFMSFIAFSQIQNENGKLILETNDTIVGSITYYDDFSSTVTYIDSRDSLNSCTIECINEIVLDNGIRYTTINYEDKKDGRVFVQRIISSDLISLYASEENGSIYYYVVKDSIIYRLENNKVIEERDDKKYLRYDNKYLGSLKMIMSDKPELFDQIDELRLTESEIIDVILGI
;
A
#
# COMPACT_ATOMS: atom_id res chain seq x y z
N MET A 1 -19.32 12.79 -49.36
CA MET A 1 -18.14 12.18 -48.69
C MET A 1 -17.91 12.82 -47.32
N LYS A 2 -18.82 12.64 -46.35
CA LYS A 2 -18.77 13.30 -45.03
C LYS A 2 -18.99 12.33 -43.83
N THR A 3 -18.74 11.04 -44.02
CA THR A 3 -19.05 10.01 -43.00
C THR A 3 -17.87 9.11 -42.64
N LEU A 4 -16.63 9.48 -43.01
CA LEU A 4 -15.45 8.64 -42.80
C LEU A 4 -14.47 9.17 -41.73
N LYS A 5 -14.82 10.22 -40.97
CA LYS A 5 -13.93 10.80 -39.94
C LYS A 5 -14.37 10.53 -38.50
N THR A 6 -15.46 9.81 -38.28
CA THR A 6 -16.07 9.63 -36.93
C THR A 6 -15.96 8.19 -36.40
N LEU A 7 -15.08 7.35 -36.97
CA LEU A 7 -14.95 5.94 -36.56
C LEU A 7 -13.61 5.60 -35.88
N ILE A 8 -12.67 6.55 -35.79
CA ILE A 8 -11.33 6.30 -35.22
C ILE A 8 -11.24 6.72 -33.74
N LEU A 9 -12.22 7.45 -33.19
CA LEU A 9 -12.16 7.94 -31.81
C LEU A 9 -12.74 6.99 -30.75
N ILE A 10 -13.28 5.82 -31.13
CA ILE A 10 -13.98 4.90 -30.21
C ILE A 10 -13.06 3.74 -29.72
N PHE A 11 -11.86 3.59 -30.26
CA PHE A 11 -10.99 2.45 -29.92
C PHE A 11 -9.92 2.72 -28.83
N MET A 12 -9.88 3.92 -28.23
CA MET A 12 -8.93 4.25 -27.15
C MET A 12 -9.52 4.20 -25.73
N SER A 13 -10.82 3.94 -25.59
CA SER A 13 -11.41 3.69 -24.29
C SER A 13 -11.27 2.20 -23.95
N PHE A 14 -10.73 1.91 -22.77
CA PHE A 14 -10.70 0.60 -22.09
C PHE A 14 -9.50 -0.30 -22.33
N ILE A 15 -8.31 0.20 -22.00
CA ILE A 15 -7.35 -0.68 -21.35
C ILE A 15 -6.82 -0.06 -20.06
N ALA A 16 -7.69 -0.08 -19.05
CA ALA A 16 -7.27 -0.04 -17.66
C ALA A 16 -6.70 -1.43 -17.34
N PHE A 17 -5.45 -1.66 -17.71
CA PHE A 17 -4.73 -2.83 -17.24
C PHE A 17 -4.38 -2.59 -15.77
N SER A 18 -4.96 -3.37 -14.85
CA SER A 18 -4.25 -3.65 -13.61
C SER A 18 -2.93 -4.31 -14.01
N GLN A 19 -1.80 -3.70 -13.65
CA GLN A 19 -0.50 -4.14 -14.14
C GLN A 19 -0.16 -5.46 -13.44
N ILE A 20 -0.07 -6.53 -14.24
CA ILE A 20 0.36 -7.84 -13.76
C ILE A 20 1.88 -7.79 -13.67
N GLN A 21 2.40 -8.00 -12.47
CA GLN A 21 3.82 -8.16 -12.21
C GLN A 21 4.18 -9.63 -12.26
N ASN A 22 5.36 -9.96 -12.79
CA ASN A 22 5.93 -11.30 -12.71
C ASN A 22 7.40 -11.16 -12.31
N GLU A 23 7.72 -11.63 -11.12
CA GLU A 23 9.04 -11.50 -10.52
C GLU A 23 9.46 -12.82 -9.87
N ASN A 24 10.75 -13.09 -9.83
CA ASN A 24 11.28 -14.22 -9.07
C ASN A 24 11.40 -13.86 -7.59
N GLY A 25 11.21 -14.85 -6.73
CA GLY A 25 11.42 -14.69 -5.30
C GLY A 25 11.01 -15.90 -4.49
N LYS A 26 10.69 -15.63 -3.23
CA LYS A 26 10.20 -16.61 -2.26
C LYS A 26 8.84 -16.17 -1.69
N LEU A 27 7.92 -17.11 -1.66
CA LEU A 27 6.61 -17.03 -1.04
C LEU A 27 6.62 -17.88 0.23
N ILE A 28 6.33 -17.27 1.38
CA ILE A 28 6.22 -17.94 2.67
C ILE A 28 4.74 -18.03 3.01
N LEU A 29 4.21 -19.24 3.06
CA LEU A 29 2.80 -19.51 3.38
C LEU A 29 2.54 -19.42 4.89
N GLU A 30 1.27 -19.33 5.29
CA GLU A 30 0.86 -19.41 6.70
C GLU A 30 1.28 -20.71 7.39
N THR A 31 1.40 -21.79 6.63
CA THR A 31 1.92 -23.08 7.11
C THR A 31 3.42 -23.05 7.42
N ASN A 32 4.10 -21.92 7.15
CA ASN A 32 5.55 -21.73 7.10
C ASN A 32 6.26 -22.52 6.00
N ASP A 33 5.52 -23.09 5.05
CA ASP A 33 6.11 -23.64 3.84
C ASP A 33 6.69 -22.50 2.99
N THR A 34 7.90 -22.72 2.46
CA THR A 34 8.57 -21.75 1.59
C THR A 34 8.59 -22.28 0.17
N ILE A 35 8.06 -21.48 -0.75
CA ILE A 35 8.03 -21.76 -2.18
C ILE A 35 8.96 -20.77 -2.85
N VAL A 36 9.90 -21.27 -3.64
CA VAL A 36 10.86 -20.44 -4.39
C VAL A 36 10.56 -20.60 -5.87
N GLY A 37 10.38 -19.49 -6.59
CA GLY A 37 10.03 -19.53 -8.01
C GLY A 37 9.53 -18.18 -8.53
N SER A 38 8.89 -18.23 -9.69
CA SER A 38 8.22 -17.08 -10.30
C SER A 38 6.89 -16.82 -9.58
N ILE A 39 6.68 -15.57 -9.20
CA ILE A 39 5.52 -15.05 -8.47
C ILE A 39 4.84 -14.02 -9.36
N THR A 40 3.57 -14.26 -9.66
CA THR A 40 2.72 -13.35 -10.42
C THR A 40 1.68 -12.72 -9.50
N TYR A 41 1.63 -11.39 -9.46
CA TYR A 41 0.77 -10.62 -8.58
C TYR A 41 0.28 -9.33 -9.26
N TYR A 42 -0.71 -8.68 -8.65
CA TYR A 42 -1.23 -7.39 -9.07
C TYR A 42 -0.79 -6.33 -8.07
N ASP A 43 -0.55 -5.09 -8.53
CA ASP A 43 -0.11 -3.99 -7.66
C ASP A 43 -1.13 -3.69 -6.54
N ASP A 44 -2.43 -3.83 -6.84
CA ASP A 44 -3.53 -3.68 -5.88
C ASP A 44 -3.77 -4.93 -4.99
N PHE A 45 -2.97 -5.99 -5.19
CA PHE A 45 -3.12 -7.30 -4.56
C PHE A 45 -4.57 -7.74 -4.39
N SER A 46 -5.37 -7.58 -5.46
CA SER A 46 -6.84 -7.67 -5.44
C SER A 46 -7.45 -8.97 -4.90
N SER A 47 -6.66 -10.02 -4.62
CA SER A 47 -7.01 -11.11 -3.67
C SER A 47 -6.09 -12.31 -3.78
N THR A 48 -5.48 -12.55 -4.94
CA THR A 48 -4.77 -13.79 -5.24
C THR A 48 -3.36 -13.54 -5.77
N VAL A 49 -2.44 -14.42 -5.37
CA VAL A 49 -1.09 -14.49 -5.90
C VAL A 49 -0.94 -15.84 -6.59
N THR A 50 -0.38 -15.82 -7.79
CA THR A 50 -0.09 -17.03 -8.57
C THR A 50 1.41 -17.31 -8.47
N TYR A 51 1.79 -18.58 -8.33
CA TYR A 51 3.20 -18.97 -8.22
C TYR A 51 3.46 -20.30 -8.92
N ILE A 52 4.71 -20.50 -9.35
CA ILE A 52 5.20 -21.76 -9.90
C ILE A 52 6.00 -22.48 -8.80
N ASP A 53 5.60 -23.70 -8.45
CA ASP A 53 6.31 -24.51 -7.45
C ASP A 53 7.55 -25.23 -8.04
N SER A 54 8.30 -25.93 -7.18
CA SER A 54 9.49 -26.70 -7.57
C SER A 54 9.24 -27.84 -8.57
N ARG A 55 7.97 -28.15 -8.89
CA ARG A 55 7.56 -29.18 -9.85
C ARG A 55 7.03 -28.56 -11.14
N ASP A 56 7.31 -27.28 -11.37
CA ASP A 56 6.77 -26.48 -12.47
C ASP A 56 5.22 -26.44 -12.50
N SER A 57 4.59 -26.63 -11.35
CA SER A 57 3.13 -26.58 -11.24
C SER A 57 2.67 -25.15 -10.96
N LEU A 58 1.75 -24.65 -11.80
CA LEU A 58 1.08 -23.38 -11.58
C LEU A 58 0.05 -23.53 -10.47
N ASN A 59 0.24 -22.78 -9.39
CA ASN A 59 -0.64 -22.76 -8.24
C ASN A 59 -1.07 -21.31 -7.96
N SER A 60 -2.16 -21.15 -7.23
CA SER A 60 -2.59 -19.84 -6.75
C SER A 60 -3.14 -19.96 -5.33
N CYS A 61 -2.98 -18.91 -4.54
CA CYS A 61 -3.69 -18.81 -3.28
C CYS A 61 -4.00 -17.36 -2.91
N THR A 62 -4.96 -17.18 -2.01
CA THR A 62 -5.44 -15.86 -1.58
C THR A 62 -4.42 -15.18 -0.67
N ILE A 63 -4.42 -13.86 -0.54
CA ILE A 63 -3.50 -13.16 0.40
C ILE A 63 -3.56 -13.73 1.84
N GLU A 64 -4.67 -14.34 2.24
CA GLU A 64 -4.84 -15.04 3.52
C GLU A 64 -3.92 -16.25 3.66
N CYS A 65 -3.56 -16.96 2.59
CA CYS A 65 -2.60 -18.07 2.65
C CYS A 65 -1.15 -17.58 2.84
N ILE A 66 -0.88 -16.27 2.71
CA ILE A 66 0.45 -15.71 2.57
C ILE A 66 0.87 -15.02 3.87
N ASN A 67 2.01 -15.45 4.39
CA ASN A 67 2.68 -14.77 5.49
C ASN A 67 3.60 -13.64 4.95
N GLU A 68 4.46 -13.98 3.99
CA GLU A 68 5.44 -13.04 3.41
C GLU A 68 5.74 -13.37 1.94
N ILE A 69 5.98 -12.33 1.13
CA ILE A 69 6.64 -12.43 -0.18
C ILE A 69 7.94 -11.67 -0.10
N VAL A 70 9.03 -12.26 -0.59
CA VAL A 70 10.32 -11.58 -0.74
C VAL A 70 10.80 -11.80 -2.16
N LEU A 71 10.84 -10.71 -2.93
CA LEU A 71 11.29 -10.72 -4.31
C LEU A 71 12.81 -10.59 -4.39
N ASP A 72 13.39 -11.08 -5.49
CA ASP A 72 14.85 -11.04 -5.71
C ASP A 72 15.38 -9.59 -5.86
N ASN A 73 14.52 -8.65 -6.25
CA ASN A 73 14.82 -7.22 -6.30
C ASN A 73 14.85 -6.55 -4.90
N GLY A 74 14.58 -7.31 -3.83
CA GLY A 74 14.61 -6.84 -2.45
C GLY A 74 13.27 -6.33 -1.92
N ILE A 75 12.26 -6.15 -2.77
CA ILE A 75 10.91 -5.77 -2.34
C ILE A 75 10.32 -6.90 -1.48
N ARG A 76 9.67 -6.50 -0.39
CA ARG A 76 9.01 -7.43 0.53
C ARG A 76 7.57 -7.05 0.75
N TYR A 77 6.71 -8.05 0.81
CA TYR A 77 5.31 -7.89 1.19
C TYR A 77 4.99 -8.80 2.38
N THR A 78 4.06 -8.38 3.22
CA THR A 78 3.67 -9.09 4.43
C THR A 78 2.21 -8.82 4.74
N THR A 79 1.59 -9.68 5.52
CA THR A 79 0.28 -9.36 6.11
C THR A 79 0.45 -8.68 7.47
N ILE A 80 -0.26 -7.58 7.69
CA ILE A 80 -0.38 -6.93 9.01
C ILE A 80 -1.84 -7.00 9.51
N ASN A 81 -2.02 -7.04 10.82
CA ASN A 81 -3.36 -7.01 11.42
C ASN A 81 -3.82 -5.55 11.58
N TYR A 82 -4.93 -5.17 10.97
CA TYR A 82 -5.47 -3.81 11.07
C TYR A 82 -6.97 -3.87 11.37
N GLU A 83 -7.35 -3.47 12.58
CA GLU A 83 -8.69 -3.67 13.14
C GLU A 83 -9.81 -2.95 12.37
N ASP A 84 -9.52 -1.84 11.69
CA ASP A 84 -10.53 -1.09 10.93
C ASP A 84 -10.92 -1.77 9.60
N LYS A 85 -10.24 -2.87 9.20
CA LYS A 85 -10.65 -3.69 8.05
C LYS A 85 -11.58 -4.82 8.50
N LYS A 86 -12.60 -5.09 7.67
CA LYS A 86 -13.63 -6.13 7.92
C LYS A 86 -13.05 -7.51 8.28
N ASP A 87 -11.93 -7.87 7.65
CA ASP A 87 -11.26 -9.17 7.86
C ASP A 87 -10.00 -9.03 8.73
N GLY A 88 -9.77 -7.85 9.31
CA GLY A 88 -8.69 -7.57 10.26
C GLY A 88 -7.27 -7.65 9.70
N ARG A 89 -7.09 -7.90 8.40
CA ARG A 89 -5.78 -8.14 7.77
C ARG A 89 -5.61 -7.30 6.52
N VAL A 90 -4.40 -6.78 6.33
CA VAL A 90 -4.01 -6.01 5.15
C VAL A 90 -2.68 -6.55 4.63
N PHE A 91 -2.64 -6.85 3.34
CA PHE A 91 -1.40 -7.21 2.67
C PHE A 91 -0.67 -5.94 2.26
N VAL A 92 0.58 -5.77 2.69
CA VAL A 92 1.31 -4.51 2.57
C VAL A 92 2.75 -4.75 2.12
N GLN A 93 3.29 -3.84 1.32
CA GLN A 93 4.71 -3.73 1.04
C GLN A 93 5.43 -3.17 2.28
N ARG A 94 6.59 -3.76 2.64
CA ARG A 94 7.49 -3.21 3.65
C ARG A 94 8.39 -2.17 3.00
N ILE A 95 8.25 -0.91 3.42
CA ILE A 95 9.07 0.21 2.97
C ILE A 95 10.25 0.41 3.94
N ILE A 96 9.94 0.51 5.23
CA ILE A 96 10.93 0.55 6.33
C ILE A 96 10.59 -0.59 7.29
N SER A 97 11.58 -1.43 7.60
CA SER A 97 11.48 -2.51 8.57
C SER A 97 12.47 -2.26 9.70
N SER A 98 11.98 -1.78 10.83
CA SER A 98 12.79 -1.48 12.02
C SER A 98 11.99 -1.79 13.29
N ASP A 99 12.69 -2.24 14.33
CA ASP A 99 12.12 -2.53 15.64
C ASP A 99 11.58 -1.27 16.34
N LEU A 100 12.03 -0.09 15.92
CA LEU A 100 11.60 1.19 16.50
C LEU A 100 10.32 1.73 15.84
N ILE A 101 10.28 1.69 14.51
CA ILE A 101 9.17 2.20 13.71
C ILE A 101 9.27 1.60 12.31
N SER A 102 8.17 1.02 11.85
CA SER A 102 8.08 0.43 10.52
C SER A 102 7.08 1.20 9.67
N LEU A 103 7.38 1.31 8.38
CA LEU A 103 6.52 1.94 7.37
C LEU A 103 6.13 0.88 6.34
N TYR A 104 4.84 0.80 6.08
CA TYR A 104 4.27 -0.08 5.07
C TYR A 104 3.40 0.71 4.10
N ALA A 105 3.23 0.17 2.89
CA ALA A 105 2.35 0.72 1.87
C ALA A 105 1.42 -0.38 1.31
N SER A 106 0.19 -0.01 0.97
CA SER A 106 -0.74 -0.86 0.22
C SER A 106 -1.38 -0.03 -0.87
N GLU A 107 -1.56 -0.61 -2.05
CA GLU A 107 -2.41 -0.01 -3.07
C GLU A 107 -3.81 -0.62 -3.00
N GLU A 108 -4.86 0.18 -2.95
CA GLU A 108 -6.24 -0.29 -3.13
C GLU A 108 -6.98 0.66 -4.06
N ASN A 109 -7.58 0.13 -5.13
CA ASN A 109 -8.34 0.91 -6.12
C ASN A 109 -7.55 2.09 -6.72
N GLY A 110 -6.25 1.89 -6.99
CA GLY A 110 -5.37 2.92 -7.56
C GLY A 110 -4.96 4.02 -6.58
N SER A 111 -5.20 3.83 -5.28
CA SER A 111 -4.78 4.75 -4.21
C SER A 111 -3.80 4.05 -3.28
N ILE A 112 -2.68 4.72 -2.98
CA ILE A 112 -1.69 4.23 -2.03
C ILE A 112 -2.09 4.65 -0.62
N TYR A 113 -2.05 3.69 0.31
CA TYR A 113 -2.27 3.89 1.72
C TYR A 113 -1.01 3.52 2.49
N TYR A 114 -0.61 4.40 3.41
CA TYR A 114 0.56 4.18 4.25
C TYR A 114 0.14 3.76 5.65
N TYR A 115 0.91 2.86 6.24
CA TYR A 115 0.72 2.34 7.59
C TYR A 115 2.01 2.50 8.37
N VAL A 116 1.92 3.06 9.56
CA VAL A 116 3.05 3.20 10.49
C VAL A 116 2.81 2.27 11.67
N VAL A 117 3.85 1.52 12.02
CA VAL A 117 3.80 0.55 13.12
C VAL A 117 4.90 0.84 14.12
N LYS A 118 4.52 0.98 15.39
CA LYS A 118 5.43 1.17 16.51
C LYS A 118 4.81 0.58 17.77
N ASP A 119 5.60 -0.14 18.56
CA ASP A 119 5.16 -0.78 19.81
C ASP A 119 3.91 -1.66 19.63
N SER A 120 3.84 -2.37 18.50
CA SER A 120 2.68 -3.18 18.06
C SER A 120 1.39 -2.40 17.74
N ILE A 121 1.41 -1.07 17.83
CA ILE A 121 0.29 -0.22 17.42
C ILE A 121 0.44 0.10 15.94
N ILE A 122 -0.66 -0.07 15.20
CA ILE A 122 -0.71 0.10 13.75
C ILE A 122 -1.64 1.27 13.45
N TYR A 123 -1.14 2.28 12.77
CA TYR A 123 -1.93 3.42 12.31
C TYR A 123 -1.87 3.53 10.79
N ARG A 124 -3.04 3.64 10.18
CA ARG A 124 -3.16 4.12 8.80
C ARG A 124 -3.00 5.63 8.78
N LEU A 125 -2.17 6.14 7.89
CA LEU A 125 -1.99 7.57 7.68
C LEU A 125 -3.12 8.11 6.80
N GLU A 126 -4.19 8.57 7.44
CA GLU A 126 -5.40 9.01 6.75
C GLU A 126 -5.35 10.48 6.34
N ASN A 127 -5.84 10.79 5.13
CA ASN A 127 -6.02 12.15 4.66
C ASN A 127 -7.35 12.27 3.92
N ASN A 128 -8.43 12.41 4.68
CA ASN A 128 -9.78 12.30 4.14
C ASN A 128 -10.24 13.63 3.54
N LYS A 129 -11.00 13.53 2.45
CA LYS A 129 -11.76 14.66 1.92
C LYS A 129 -12.94 14.95 2.85
N VAL A 130 -12.95 16.14 3.43
CA VAL A 130 -14.04 16.63 4.28
C VAL A 130 -14.70 17.83 3.63
N ILE A 131 -16.03 17.89 3.74
CA ILE A 131 -16.82 19.04 3.30
C ILE A 131 -16.99 19.94 4.51
N GLU A 132 -16.47 21.17 4.42
CA GLU A 132 -16.64 22.21 5.42
C GLU A 132 -17.66 23.23 4.93
N GLU A 133 -18.64 23.56 5.77
CA GLU A 133 -19.65 24.56 5.46
C GLU A 133 -19.39 25.84 6.24
N ARG A 134 -19.21 26.96 5.52
CA ARG A 134 -18.96 28.28 6.09
C ARG A 134 -19.70 29.32 5.27
N ASP A 135 -20.48 30.18 5.92
CA ASP A 135 -21.24 31.25 5.27
C ASP A 135 -22.11 30.74 4.10
N ASP A 136 -22.87 29.66 4.32
CA ASP A 136 -23.72 28.96 3.34
C ASP A 136 -22.96 28.43 2.10
N LYS A 137 -21.63 28.35 2.15
CA LYS A 137 -20.78 27.79 1.10
C LYS A 137 -20.11 26.51 1.57
N LYS A 138 -20.05 25.54 0.66
CA LYS A 138 -19.38 24.26 0.87
C LYS A 138 -17.99 24.29 0.26
N TYR A 139 -17.00 23.98 1.07
CA TYR A 139 -15.59 23.89 0.69
C TYR A 139 -15.12 22.46 0.87
N LEU A 140 -14.39 21.95 -0.13
CA LEU A 140 -13.70 20.68 0.01
C LEU A 140 -12.32 20.98 0.57
N ARG A 141 -11.97 20.35 1.70
CA ARG A 141 -10.60 20.34 2.21
C ARG A 141 -10.19 18.93 2.60
N TYR A 142 -8.91 18.78 2.90
CA TYR A 142 -8.37 17.58 3.53
C TYR A 142 -8.27 17.77 5.05
N ASP A 143 -8.48 16.71 5.81
CA ASP A 143 -8.44 16.76 7.27
C ASP A 143 -7.02 16.65 7.86
N ASN A 144 -6.03 16.21 7.05
CA ASN A 144 -4.64 15.99 7.45
C ASN A 144 -4.48 15.13 8.71
N LYS A 145 -5.38 14.15 8.94
CA LYS A 145 -5.37 13.32 10.15
C LYS A 145 -4.06 12.54 10.36
N TYR A 146 -3.36 12.21 9.28
CA TYR A 146 -2.04 11.57 9.31
C TYR A 146 -1.00 12.37 10.13
N LEU A 147 -1.06 13.70 10.13
CA LEU A 147 -0.14 14.54 10.91
C LEU A 147 -0.25 14.28 12.41
N GLY A 148 -1.49 14.27 12.91
CA GLY A 148 -1.77 13.95 14.31
C GLY A 148 -1.39 12.52 14.67
N SER A 149 -1.62 11.58 13.74
CA SER A 149 -1.26 10.17 13.92
C SER A 149 0.26 9.99 14.02
N LEU A 150 1.04 10.64 13.14
CA LEU A 150 2.50 10.63 13.19
C LEU A 150 3.03 11.25 14.48
N LYS A 151 2.53 12.43 14.89
CA LYS A 151 2.94 13.09 16.14
C LYS A 151 2.66 12.24 17.38
N MET A 152 1.54 11.53 17.40
CA MET A 152 1.19 10.63 18.50
C MET A 152 2.15 9.43 18.57
N ILE A 153 2.41 8.77 17.44
CA ILE A 153 3.35 7.64 17.36
C ILE A 153 4.77 8.07 17.71
N MET A 154 5.19 9.23 17.19
CA MET A 154 6.53 9.78 17.36
C MET A 154 6.60 10.79 18.53
N SER A 155 5.76 10.59 19.55
CA SER A 155 5.70 11.48 20.72
C SER A 155 6.99 11.51 21.56
N ASP A 156 7.86 10.52 21.37
CA ASP A 156 9.21 10.43 21.92
C ASP A 156 10.25 11.25 21.15
N LYS A 157 9.91 11.80 19.98
CA LYS A 157 10.76 12.66 19.13
C LYS A 157 10.09 14.02 18.83
N PRO A 158 9.80 14.84 19.86
CA PRO A 158 9.13 16.13 19.67
C PRO A 158 9.91 17.09 18.75
N GLU A 159 11.23 16.92 18.63
CA GLU A 159 12.08 17.69 17.71
C GLU A 159 11.69 17.52 16.23
N LEU A 160 10.96 16.47 15.87
CA LEU A 160 10.47 16.23 14.50
C LEU A 160 9.08 16.83 14.24
N PHE A 161 8.44 17.45 15.23
CA PHE A 161 7.04 17.90 15.10
C PHE A 161 6.85 19.01 14.06
N ASP A 162 7.82 19.92 13.94
CA ASP A 162 7.79 20.99 12.94
C ASP A 162 7.93 20.40 11.52
N GLN A 163 8.80 19.40 11.35
CA GLN A 163 8.93 18.67 10.08
C GLN A 163 7.65 17.90 9.76
N ILE A 164 7.02 17.28 10.76
CA ILE A 164 5.73 16.61 10.59
C ILE A 164 4.68 17.62 10.13
N ASP A 165 4.58 18.81 10.73
CA ASP A 165 3.56 19.81 10.34
C ASP A 165 3.64 20.27 8.89
N GLU A 166 4.81 20.20 8.28
CA GLU A 166 5.05 20.56 6.88
C GLU A 166 4.95 19.37 5.91
N LEU A 167 4.89 18.14 6.44
CA LEU A 167 4.89 16.90 5.67
C LEU A 167 3.66 16.79 4.78
N ARG A 168 3.88 16.36 3.54
CA ARG A 168 2.85 15.90 2.61
C ARG A 168 2.83 14.38 2.62
N LEU A 169 1.62 13.81 2.51
CA LEU A 169 1.42 12.37 2.51
C LEU A 169 1.95 11.71 1.23
N THR A 170 3.27 11.59 1.13
CA THR A 170 4.02 10.96 0.04
C THR A 170 5.07 10.03 0.64
N GLU A 171 5.40 8.92 -0.02
CA GLU A 171 6.34 7.94 0.51
C GLU A 171 7.68 8.57 0.91
N SER A 172 8.28 9.37 0.04
CA SER A 172 9.57 10.02 0.29
C SER A 172 9.56 10.89 1.54
N GLU A 173 8.57 11.80 1.67
CA GLU A 173 8.52 12.71 2.82
C GLU A 173 8.22 11.96 4.14
N ILE A 174 7.44 10.87 4.08
CA ILE A 174 7.20 10.01 5.25
C ILE A 174 8.49 9.27 5.65
N ILE A 175 9.25 8.76 4.68
CA ILE A 175 10.55 8.12 4.93
C ILE A 175 11.50 9.10 5.60
N ASP A 176 11.63 10.32 5.07
CA ASP A 176 12.55 11.34 5.58
C ASP A 176 12.25 11.65 7.06
N VAL A 177 10.99 11.88 7.40
CA VAL A 177 10.57 12.10 8.80
C VAL A 177 10.80 10.88 9.68
N ILE A 178 10.45 9.67 9.23
CA ILE A 178 10.62 8.44 10.03
C ILE A 178 12.10 8.18 10.32
N LEU A 179 12.97 8.40 9.34
CA LEU A 179 14.42 8.22 9.47
C LEU A 179 15.08 9.42 10.19
N GLY A 180 14.41 10.56 10.29
CA GLY A 180 14.93 11.79 10.88
C GLY A 180 16.02 12.44 10.03
N ILE A 181 15.84 12.43 8.70
CA ILE A 181 16.77 12.95 7.69
C ILE A 181 16.27 14.30 7.17
#